data_AF-A0A7C4CT34-F1
#
_entry.id   AF-A0A7C4CT34-F1
#
_cell.length_a   1.000
_cell.length_b   1.000
_cell.length_c   1.000
_cell.angle_alpha   90.00
_cell.angle_beta   90.00
_cell.angle_gamma   90.00
#
_symmetry.space_group_name_H-M   'P 1'
#
loop_
_entity.id
_entity.type
_entity.pdbx_description
1 polymer ?
#
loop_
_entity_poly.entity_id
_entity_poly.type
_entity_poly.pdbx_seq_one_letter_code
_entity_poly.pdbx_strand_id
1 'polypeptide(L)'
;MPISTAEQINKSLNTITDWTHEWTAVFGIVFNKVGPSALDNAITRYANASEWWNVRHVKRMAEIIGYDSEILRQKTRLMLSNQLLFPMAKLPKTWNTGYWWNWDWCVLDCFRWAKELNWETSKFDDPTSGYVLLRNKRRSLDYIFYAWNPETDETLSMLGGRWHQVGAICGVWLKYYELGIEEAMNMALSEWVFLNEKYWSGDHYIYAPQLPDFEVRNPDVFQTFVKAYKMKPLLFATNFPRIVVDLQKRYLSEGWRSPQWGGRYVTVHHYPSNLEERLDGMHGWALLHMFYRHFPPQTQSMMRKMLLGENMVSASEALLRSNLFNSTTNRFRTTDKADYTDAATIWGCVILFLTSIIPDTASLAIPVRVEGFGSVEWAFFNSTHFGFNYESRQVKIPVYSGKLKLKFGTKPVEARFPQDGIYTITFTDDWNGIKHISYT
;
A
#
# COMPACT_ATOMS: atom_id res chain seq x y z
N MET A 1 -21.43 -25.56 -10.26
CA MET A 1 -21.98 -24.35 -9.61
C MET A 1 -20.88 -23.29 -9.56
N PRO A 2 -21.16 -22.00 -9.77
CA PRO A 2 -20.16 -20.95 -9.63
C PRO A 2 -19.64 -20.92 -8.17
N ILE A 3 -18.33 -20.92 -7.99
CA ILE A 3 -17.65 -20.83 -6.69
C ILE A 3 -17.86 -19.40 -6.14
N SER A 4 -18.18 -19.26 -4.86
CA SER A 4 -18.33 -17.94 -4.23
C SER A 4 -16.97 -17.26 -4.02
N THR A 5 -16.92 -15.92 -3.97
CA THR A 5 -15.65 -15.22 -3.76
C THR A 5 -14.99 -15.59 -2.43
N ALA A 6 -15.78 -15.77 -1.36
CA ALA A 6 -15.26 -16.21 -0.06
C ALA A 6 -14.66 -17.62 -0.12
N GLU A 7 -15.29 -18.54 -0.85
CA GLU A 7 -14.75 -19.89 -1.06
C GLU A 7 -13.45 -19.84 -1.87
N GLN A 8 -13.37 -18.98 -2.90
CA GLN A 8 -12.15 -18.81 -3.69
C GLN A 8 -11.00 -18.20 -2.88
N ILE A 9 -11.28 -17.18 -2.06
CA ILE A 9 -10.29 -16.62 -1.12
C ILE A 9 -9.78 -17.73 -0.20
N ASN A 10 -10.68 -18.52 0.43
CA ASN A 10 -10.27 -19.59 1.33
C ASN A 10 -9.45 -20.68 0.65
N LYS A 11 -9.86 -21.13 -0.55
CA LYS A 11 -9.09 -22.10 -1.35
C LYS A 11 -7.68 -21.61 -1.64
N SER A 12 -7.54 -20.35 -2.06
CA SER A 12 -6.24 -19.76 -2.38
C SER A 12 -5.37 -19.63 -1.13
N LEU A 13 -5.93 -19.17 0.00
CA LEU A 13 -5.20 -19.06 1.26
C LEU A 13 -4.72 -20.42 1.80
N ASN A 14 -5.47 -21.50 1.56
CA ASN A 14 -5.07 -22.86 1.99
C ASN A 14 -3.90 -23.43 1.17
N THR A 15 -3.46 -22.74 0.11
CA THR A 15 -2.28 -23.14 -0.68
C THR A 15 -0.98 -22.49 -0.20
N ILE A 16 -1.07 -21.54 0.73
CA ILE A 16 0.09 -20.86 1.32
C ILE A 16 0.78 -21.82 2.29
N THR A 17 2.09 -21.95 2.13
CA THR A 17 2.91 -22.91 2.85
C THR A 17 3.81 -22.28 3.91
N ASP A 18 4.23 -21.04 3.70
CA ASP A 18 5.05 -20.29 4.67
C ASP A 18 4.23 -19.12 5.22
N TRP A 19 3.98 -19.13 6.54
CA TRP A 19 3.35 -18.03 7.29
C TRP A 19 4.36 -17.26 8.16
N THR A 20 5.64 -17.58 8.03
CA THR A 20 6.75 -17.01 8.82
C THR A 20 7.48 -15.88 8.11
N HIS A 21 7.18 -15.63 6.83
CA HIS A 21 7.67 -14.46 6.10
C HIS A 21 6.84 -13.22 6.46
N GLU A 22 7.42 -12.01 6.45
CA GLU A 22 6.70 -10.82 6.96
C GLU A 22 5.34 -10.57 6.28
N TRP A 23 5.24 -10.70 4.95
CA TRP A 23 3.98 -10.58 4.18
C TRP A 23 2.94 -11.57 4.64
N THR A 24 3.35 -12.83 4.69
CA THR A 24 2.47 -13.94 5.00
C THR A 24 1.97 -13.83 6.43
N ALA A 25 2.83 -13.46 7.38
CA ALA A 25 2.43 -13.26 8.77
C ALA A 25 1.38 -12.14 8.91
N VAL A 26 1.63 -10.94 8.35
CA VAL A 26 0.72 -9.80 8.48
C VAL A 26 -0.65 -10.10 7.88
N PHE A 27 -0.70 -10.58 6.64
CA PHE A 27 -1.97 -10.88 5.99
C PHE A 27 -2.61 -12.15 6.52
N GLY A 28 -1.82 -13.10 7.01
CA GLY A 28 -2.33 -14.28 7.71
C GLY A 28 -3.11 -13.91 8.97
N ILE A 29 -2.72 -12.84 9.68
CA ILE A 29 -3.51 -12.29 10.79
C ILE A 29 -4.81 -11.67 10.27
N VAL A 30 -4.76 -10.89 9.17
CA VAL A 30 -5.97 -10.30 8.56
C VAL A 30 -6.97 -11.37 8.10
N PHE A 31 -6.48 -12.43 7.48
CA PHE A 31 -7.28 -13.56 6.98
C PHE A 31 -7.53 -14.65 8.03
N ASN A 32 -7.21 -14.40 9.30
CA ASN A 32 -7.41 -15.32 10.42
C ASN A 32 -6.84 -16.74 10.17
N LYS A 33 -5.67 -16.82 9.53
CA LYS A 33 -4.90 -18.06 9.31
C LYS A 33 -3.82 -18.27 10.36
N VAL A 34 -3.30 -17.18 10.93
CA VAL A 34 -2.33 -17.20 12.04
C VAL A 34 -2.66 -16.10 13.05
N GLY A 35 -2.15 -16.24 14.27
CA GLY A 35 -2.24 -15.21 15.30
C GLY A 35 -1.09 -14.19 15.23
N PRO A 36 -1.19 -13.06 15.98
CA PRO A 36 -0.15 -12.02 15.99
C PRO A 36 1.28 -12.50 16.32
N SER A 37 1.42 -13.59 17.09
CA SER A 37 2.73 -14.20 17.39
C SER A 37 3.48 -14.72 16.16
N ALA A 38 2.85 -14.84 15.00
CA ALA A 38 3.55 -15.09 13.73
C ALA A 38 4.60 -14.01 13.41
N LEU A 39 4.40 -12.77 13.88
CA LEU A 39 5.38 -11.68 13.74
C LEU A 39 6.63 -11.90 14.61
N ASP A 40 6.50 -12.56 15.76
CA ASP A 40 7.67 -12.92 16.61
C ASP A 40 8.55 -13.96 15.90
N ASN A 41 7.93 -14.92 15.20
CA ASN A 41 8.64 -15.89 14.38
C ASN A 41 9.34 -15.22 13.20
N ALA A 42 8.63 -14.33 12.49
CA ALA A 42 9.18 -13.60 11.35
C ALA A 42 10.39 -12.74 11.76
N ILE A 43 10.24 -11.89 12.79
CA ILE A 43 11.34 -11.02 13.23
C ILE A 43 12.54 -11.83 13.73
N THR A 44 12.30 -12.97 14.39
CA THR A 44 13.37 -13.84 14.88
C THR A 44 14.14 -14.49 13.74
N ARG A 45 13.44 -14.99 12.72
CA ARG A 45 14.05 -15.55 11.50
C ARG A 45 15.00 -14.54 10.86
N TYR A 46 14.53 -13.32 10.62
CA TYR A 46 15.31 -12.27 9.98
C TYR A 46 16.48 -11.78 10.83
N ALA A 47 16.28 -11.63 12.14
CA ALA A 47 17.35 -11.24 13.04
C ALA A 47 18.46 -12.29 13.11
N ASN A 48 18.12 -13.58 13.12
CA ASN A 48 19.11 -14.65 13.12
C ASN A 48 19.90 -14.73 11.80
N ALA A 49 19.28 -14.33 10.68
CA ALA A 49 19.92 -14.20 9.37
C ALA A 49 20.67 -12.86 9.18
N SER A 50 20.66 -11.98 10.18
CA SER A 50 21.18 -10.60 10.09
C SER A 50 20.53 -9.76 8.97
N GLU A 51 19.29 -10.08 8.60
CA GLU A 51 18.50 -9.35 7.61
C GLU A 51 17.80 -8.15 8.26
N TRP A 52 18.60 -7.16 8.68
CA TRP A 52 18.13 -6.02 9.46
C TRP A 52 17.04 -5.20 8.78
N TRP A 53 17.03 -5.16 7.44
CA TRP A 53 15.96 -4.54 6.66
C TRP A 53 14.60 -5.21 6.93
N ASN A 54 14.54 -6.54 6.88
CA ASN A 54 13.33 -7.28 7.20
C ASN A 54 12.93 -7.16 8.68
N VAL A 55 13.90 -7.09 9.60
CA VAL A 55 13.62 -6.86 11.03
C VAL A 55 12.87 -5.54 11.26
N ARG A 56 13.30 -4.45 10.60
CA ARG A 56 12.61 -3.14 10.66
C ARG A 56 11.18 -3.23 10.12
N HIS A 57 11.01 -3.95 9.02
CA HIS A 57 9.72 -4.12 8.38
C HIS A 57 8.72 -4.88 9.24
N VAL A 58 9.15 -6.00 9.85
CA VAL A 58 8.31 -6.72 10.81
C VAL A 58 7.95 -5.84 12.01
N LYS A 59 8.92 -5.11 12.58
CA LYS A 59 8.64 -4.19 13.69
C LYS A 59 7.61 -3.12 13.29
N ARG A 60 7.77 -2.48 12.12
CA ARG A 60 6.83 -1.46 11.66
C ARG A 60 5.43 -2.03 11.46
N MET A 61 5.33 -3.22 10.88
CA MET A 61 4.05 -3.90 10.69
C MET A 61 3.38 -4.29 12.01
N ALA A 62 4.16 -4.76 12.99
CA ALA A 62 3.66 -5.04 14.33
C ALA A 62 3.03 -3.78 14.97
N GLU A 63 3.70 -2.62 14.88
CA GLU A 63 3.15 -1.36 15.37
C GLU A 63 1.84 -0.96 14.68
N ILE A 64 1.77 -1.13 13.35
CA ILE A 64 0.57 -0.79 12.57
C ILE A 64 -0.65 -1.60 13.03
N ILE A 65 -0.44 -2.86 13.40
CA ILE A 65 -1.51 -3.72 13.92
C ILE A 65 -1.69 -3.63 15.44
N GLY A 66 -0.91 -2.79 16.14
CA GLY A 66 -0.95 -2.65 17.59
C GLY A 66 -0.42 -3.87 18.35
N TYR A 67 0.45 -4.68 17.72
CA TYR A 67 1.09 -5.82 18.36
C TYR A 67 2.46 -5.43 18.90
N ASP A 68 2.73 -5.83 20.15
CA ASP A 68 4.00 -5.64 20.81
C ASP A 68 4.30 -6.86 21.69
N SER A 69 5.57 -7.25 21.74
CA SER A 69 6.04 -8.41 22.47
C SER A 69 7.48 -8.17 22.94
N GLU A 70 7.92 -8.91 23.95
CA GLU A 70 9.31 -8.83 24.38
C GLU A 70 10.28 -9.33 23.29
N ILE A 71 9.88 -10.31 22.48
CA ILE A 71 10.67 -10.79 21.34
C ILE A 71 10.88 -9.66 20.31
N LEU A 72 9.81 -8.95 19.94
CA LEU A 72 9.89 -7.81 19.02
C LEU A 72 10.85 -6.75 19.56
N ARG A 73 10.74 -6.40 20.85
CA ARG A 73 11.62 -5.41 21.49
C ARG A 73 13.08 -5.86 21.48
N GLN A 74 13.36 -7.11 21.86
CA GLN A 74 14.73 -7.65 21.87
C GLN A 74 15.35 -7.69 20.47
N LYS A 75 14.62 -8.16 19.46
CA LYS A 75 15.13 -8.21 18.09
C LYS A 75 15.26 -6.80 17.48
N THR A 76 14.41 -5.85 17.88
CA THR A 76 14.58 -4.44 17.50
C THR A 76 15.83 -3.82 18.13
N ARG A 77 16.12 -4.09 19.41
CA ARG A 77 17.38 -3.65 20.05
C ARG A 77 18.60 -4.21 19.32
N LEU A 78 18.58 -5.50 18.99
CA LEU A 78 19.65 -6.13 18.21
C LEU A 78 19.84 -5.46 16.84
N MET A 79 18.74 -5.16 16.14
CA MET A 79 18.79 -4.42 14.88
C MET A 79 19.37 -3.02 15.06
N LEU A 80 18.95 -2.25 16.07
CA LEU A 80 19.49 -0.90 16.33
C LEU A 80 21.00 -0.91 16.58
N SER A 81 21.50 -1.88 17.34
CA SER A 81 22.95 -2.03 17.57
C SER A 81 23.71 -2.32 16.27
N ASN A 82 23.12 -3.09 15.35
CA ASN A 82 23.74 -3.44 14.06
C ASN A 82 23.45 -2.46 12.92
N GLN A 83 22.50 -1.54 13.09
CA GLN A 83 22.13 -0.57 12.07
C GLN A 83 23.26 0.44 11.85
N LEU A 84 23.87 0.42 10.67
CA LEU A 84 24.95 1.35 10.33
C LEU A 84 24.40 2.75 10.03
N LEU A 85 25.20 3.76 10.34
CA LEU A 85 24.95 5.16 9.98
C LEU A 85 26.00 5.61 8.95
N PHE A 86 25.65 6.59 8.12
CA PHE A 86 26.62 7.37 7.38
C PHE A 86 27.39 8.30 8.35
N PRO A 87 28.72 8.23 8.42
CA PRO A 87 29.50 8.94 9.43
C PRO A 87 29.27 10.46 9.45
N MET A 88 29.14 11.08 8.27
CA MET A 88 28.96 12.53 8.14
C MET A 88 27.54 13.02 8.46
N ALA A 89 26.55 12.13 8.48
CA ALA A 89 25.14 12.52 8.45
C ALA A 89 24.32 11.99 9.62
N LYS A 90 24.87 11.05 10.42
CA LYS A 90 24.10 10.18 11.34
C LYS A 90 22.85 9.57 10.67
N LEU A 91 22.84 9.50 9.33
CA LEU A 91 21.74 9.01 8.52
C LEU A 91 21.81 7.48 8.49
N PRO A 92 20.75 6.75 8.86
CA PRO A 92 20.78 5.29 8.82
C PRO A 92 20.97 4.75 7.40
N LYS A 93 21.94 3.85 7.21
CA LYS A 93 22.15 3.16 5.93
C LYS A 93 20.95 2.26 5.63
N THR A 94 20.39 2.38 4.44
CA THR A 94 19.24 1.56 4.01
C THR A 94 19.70 0.16 3.59
N TRP A 95 20.84 0.09 2.90
CA TRP A 95 21.52 -1.11 2.42
C TRP A 95 23.03 -1.04 2.63
N ASN A 96 23.71 -2.19 2.49
CA ASN A 96 25.17 -2.27 2.50
C ASN A 96 25.83 -1.84 1.18
N THR A 97 25.06 -1.24 0.26
CA THR A 97 25.52 -0.80 -1.07
C THR A 97 26.21 0.57 -1.06
N GLY A 98 26.26 1.24 0.09
CA GLY A 98 26.79 2.61 0.22
C GLY A 98 25.80 3.71 -0.15
N TYR A 99 24.62 3.36 -0.65
CA TYR A 99 23.57 4.32 -0.96
C TYR A 99 22.50 4.37 0.14
N TRP A 100 21.94 5.55 0.32
CA TRP A 100 20.68 5.79 0.99
C TRP A 100 19.56 5.81 -0.05
N TRP A 101 18.57 4.93 0.10
CA TRP A 101 17.45 4.78 -0.82
C TRP A 101 16.22 5.49 -0.25
N ASN A 102 15.63 6.39 -1.02
CA ASN A 102 14.46 7.13 -0.53
C ASN A 102 13.32 6.17 -0.19
N TRP A 103 13.09 5.16 -1.02
CA TRP A 103 12.20 4.01 -0.85
C TRP A 103 12.20 3.38 0.54
N ASP A 104 13.33 3.31 1.23
CA ASP A 104 13.44 2.65 2.54
C ASP A 104 13.34 3.64 3.70
N TRP A 105 12.51 4.69 3.58
CA TRP A 105 12.42 5.75 4.58
C TRP A 105 11.91 5.28 5.96
N CYS A 106 11.35 4.07 6.07
CA CYS A 106 11.08 3.40 7.35
C CYS A 106 12.35 3.27 8.20
N VAL A 107 13.55 3.28 7.61
CA VAL A 107 14.82 3.24 8.36
C VAL A 107 14.94 4.42 9.33
N LEU A 108 14.29 5.54 9.06
CA LEU A 108 14.27 6.71 9.94
C LEU A 108 13.50 6.44 11.25
N ASP A 109 12.65 5.40 11.32
CA ASP A 109 12.04 4.98 12.60
C ASP A 109 13.10 4.55 13.63
N CYS A 110 14.34 4.24 13.23
CA CYS A 110 15.41 3.91 14.17
C CYS A 110 15.63 5.03 15.21
N PHE A 111 15.47 6.31 14.83
CA PHE A 111 15.56 7.44 15.77
C PHE A 111 14.49 7.36 16.86
N ARG A 112 13.24 7.08 16.46
CA ARG A 112 12.12 6.93 17.39
C ARG A 112 12.27 5.68 18.25
N TRP A 113 12.58 4.53 17.64
CA TRP A 113 12.72 3.25 18.35
C TRP A 113 13.85 3.25 19.37
N ALA A 114 14.99 3.89 19.07
CA ALA A 114 16.08 4.04 20.02
C ALA A 114 15.63 4.76 21.30
N LYS A 115 14.86 5.84 21.15
CA LYS A 115 14.27 6.59 22.27
C LYS A 115 13.22 5.78 23.03
N GLU A 116 12.26 5.17 22.33
CA GLU A 116 11.18 4.37 22.93
C GLU A 116 11.70 3.17 23.73
N LEU A 117 12.74 2.50 23.22
CA LEU A 117 13.32 1.31 23.84
C LEU A 117 14.44 1.62 24.84
N ASN A 118 14.81 2.90 24.98
CA ASN A 118 15.97 3.39 25.71
C ASN A 118 17.25 2.60 25.36
N TRP A 119 17.55 2.51 24.06
CA TRP A 119 18.62 1.67 23.52
C TRP A 119 19.35 2.39 22.39
N GLU A 120 20.69 2.39 22.40
CA GLU A 120 21.51 3.10 21.40
C GLU A 120 21.12 4.59 21.24
N THR A 121 20.64 5.23 22.30
CA THR A 121 20.09 6.60 22.25
C THR A 121 21.15 7.63 21.84
N SER A 122 22.42 7.44 22.21
CA SER A 122 23.53 8.30 21.79
C SER A 122 23.93 8.12 20.31
N LYS A 123 23.63 6.97 19.72
CA LYS A 123 23.88 6.68 18.30
C LYS A 123 22.81 7.34 17.42
N PHE A 124 21.58 7.38 17.89
CA PHE A 124 20.41 7.94 17.18
C PHE A 124 19.85 9.19 17.87
N ASP A 125 20.73 10.12 18.25
CA ASP A 125 20.41 11.34 19.01
C ASP A 125 20.12 12.57 18.13
N ASP A 126 20.47 12.53 16.84
CA ASP A 126 20.43 13.69 15.94
C ASP A 126 19.86 13.35 14.56
N PRO A 127 18.52 13.32 14.41
CA PRO A 127 17.87 13.19 13.10
C PRO A 127 18.05 14.45 12.23
N THR A 128 18.41 15.60 12.82
CA THR A 128 18.47 16.89 12.12
C THR A 128 19.64 16.97 11.14
N SER A 129 20.81 16.42 11.50
CA SER A 129 21.96 16.38 10.60
C SER A 129 21.67 15.65 9.28
N GLY A 130 21.02 14.48 9.36
CA GLY A 130 20.60 13.71 8.19
C GLY A 130 19.59 14.46 7.33
N TYR A 131 18.62 15.13 7.96
CA TYR A 131 17.65 15.98 7.28
C TYR A 131 18.31 17.13 6.52
N VAL A 132 19.20 17.90 7.17
CA VAL A 132 19.84 19.08 6.56
C VAL A 132 20.63 18.69 5.32
N LEU A 133 21.40 17.61 5.40
CA LEU A 133 22.20 17.14 4.26
C LEU A 133 21.32 16.65 3.11
N LEU A 134 20.31 15.83 3.38
CA LEU A 134 19.40 15.33 2.35
C LEU A 134 18.62 16.49 1.70
N ARG A 135 18.16 17.46 2.50
CA ARG A 135 17.47 18.66 2.03
C ARG A 135 18.35 19.48 1.10
N ASN A 136 19.60 19.72 1.49
CA ASN A 136 20.55 20.48 0.68
C ASN A 136 20.83 19.76 -0.64
N LYS A 137 21.05 18.44 -0.59
CA LYS A 137 21.22 17.63 -1.81
C LYS A 137 20.01 17.71 -2.72
N ARG A 138 18.80 17.49 -2.19
CA ARG A 138 17.56 17.57 -2.98
C ARG A 138 17.39 18.95 -3.65
N ARG A 139 17.67 20.04 -2.94
CA ARG A 139 17.58 21.41 -3.47
C ARG A 139 18.63 21.73 -4.54
N SER A 140 19.76 21.03 -4.54
CA SER A 140 20.81 21.19 -5.57
C SER A 140 20.47 20.55 -6.92
N LEU A 141 19.36 19.79 -6.98
CA LEU A 141 18.97 19.03 -8.16
C LEU A 141 17.65 19.58 -8.74
N ASP A 142 17.59 19.66 -10.06
CA ASP A 142 16.38 19.98 -10.83
C ASP A 142 15.53 18.73 -11.13
N TYR A 143 16.00 17.55 -10.75
CA TYR A 143 15.34 16.26 -10.88
C TYR A 143 15.23 15.50 -9.55
N ILE A 144 14.51 14.38 -9.56
CA ILE A 144 14.33 13.48 -8.40
C ILE A 144 15.27 12.28 -8.50
N PHE A 145 15.98 11.98 -7.42
CA PHE A 145 16.78 10.76 -7.26
C PHE A 145 16.00 9.70 -6.47
N TYR A 146 16.31 8.42 -6.69
CA TYR A 146 15.82 7.32 -5.85
C TYR A 146 16.88 6.85 -4.84
N ALA A 147 18.15 7.13 -5.11
CA ALA A 147 19.24 6.82 -4.18
C ALA A 147 20.32 7.90 -4.20
N TRP A 148 20.97 8.11 -3.05
CA TRP A 148 22.07 9.05 -2.88
C TRP A 148 23.13 8.44 -1.97
N ASN A 149 24.40 8.54 -2.36
CA ASN A 149 25.53 8.17 -1.51
C ASN A 149 26.11 9.44 -0.87
N PRO A 150 25.92 9.65 0.46
CA PRO A 150 26.42 10.84 1.15
C PRO A 150 27.94 10.93 1.24
N GLU A 151 28.66 9.81 1.07
CA GLU A 151 30.13 9.74 1.18
C GLU A 151 30.81 10.14 -0.14
N THR A 152 30.20 9.82 -1.29
CA THR A 152 30.72 10.15 -2.63
C THR A 152 29.97 11.29 -3.33
N ASP A 153 28.85 11.73 -2.75
CA ASP A 153 27.87 12.66 -3.29
C ASP A 153 27.19 12.23 -4.61
N GLU A 154 27.30 10.95 -4.97
CA GLU A 154 26.66 10.38 -6.16
C GLU A 154 25.16 10.18 -5.96
N THR A 155 24.37 10.50 -6.98
CA THR A 155 22.93 10.25 -7.02
C THR A 155 22.52 9.35 -8.17
N LEU A 156 21.58 8.46 -7.90
CA LEU A 156 20.98 7.61 -8.91
C LEU A 156 19.54 8.07 -9.18
N SER A 157 19.20 8.21 -10.45
CA SER A 157 17.84 8.50 -10.93
C SER A 157 17.48 7.57 -12.08
N MET A 158 16.19 7.31 -12.26
CA MET A 158 15.70 6.53 -13.39
C MET A 158 15.01 7.48 -14.35
N LEU A 159 15.47 7.50 -15.60
CA LEU A 159 14.82 8.30 -16.65
C LEU A 159 14.62 9.77 -16.23
N GLY A 160 15.64 10.42 -15.66
CA GLY A 160 15.54 11.83 -15.25
C GLY A 160 14.50 12.13 -14.15
N GLY A 161 13.96 11.09 -13.50
CA GLY A 161 12.97 11.20 -12.43
C GLY A 161 11.63 10.57 -12.85
N ARG A 162 11.16 9.62 -12.04
CA ARG A 162 9.82 9.02 -12.18
C ARG A 162 8.88 9.60 -11.13
N TRP A 163 7.60 9.70 -11.46
CA TRP A 163 6.59 10.29 -10.57
C TRP A 163 6.50 9.62 -9.19
N HIS A 164 6.62 8.29 -9.10
CA HIS A 164 6.61 7.56 -7.82
C HIS A 164 7.83 7.87 -6.94
N GLN A 165 8.96 8.29 -7.54
CA GLN A 165 10.12 8.73 -6.76
C GLN A 165 9.83 10.07 -6.06
N VAL A 166 8.96 10.92 -6.64
CA VAL A 166 8.47 12.15 -5.99
C VAL A 166 7.64 11.79 -4.75
N GLY A 167 6.76 10.80 -4.88
CA GLY A 167 6.03 10.24 -3.74
C GLY A 167 6.98 9.72 -2.66
N ALA A 168 8.00 8.96 -3.07
CA ALA A 168 8.94 8.40 -2.12
C ALA A 168 9.72 9.45 -1.33
N ILE A 169 10.30 10.44 -2.01
CA ILE A 169 11.02 11.51 -1.33
C ILE A 169 10.08 12.39 -0.48
N CYS A 170 8.82 12.57 -0.88
CA CYS A 170 7.81 13.20 -0.03
C CYS A 170 7.58 12.40 1.26
N GLY A 171 7.48 11.07 1.17
CA GLY A 171 7.35 10.18 2.34
C GLY A 171 8.48 10.35 3.35
N VAL A 172 9.71 10.55 2.87
CA VAL A 172 10.88 10.86 3.70
C VAL A 172 10.69 12.18 4.46
N TRP A 173 10.23 13.23 3.78
CA TRP A 173 9.98 14.53 4.40
C TRP A 173 8.89 14.46 5.47
N LEU A 174 7.81 13.71 5.20
CA LEU A 174 6.77 13.47 6.19
C LEU A 174 7.32 12.71 7.41
N LYS A 175 8.26 11.77 7.20
CA LYS A 175 8.90 11.04 8.30
C LYS A 175 9.78 11.94 9.18
N TYR A 176 10.56 12.84 8.59
CA TYR A 176 11.31 13.84 9.36
C TYR A 176 10.39 14.80 10.12
N TYR A 177 9.24 15.17 9.55
CA TYR A 177 8.23 15.96 10.25
C TYR A 177 7.67 15.20 11.47
N GLU A 178 7.38 13.90 11.34
CA GLU A 178 6.98 13.03 12.46
C GLU A 178 8.07 12.90 13.54
N LEU A 179 9.34 13.03 13.17
CA LEU A 179 10.48 13.07 14.10
C LEU A 179 10.70 14.44 14.77
N GLY A 180 9.83 15.43 14.49
CA GLY A 180 9.86 16.76 15.13
C GLY A 180 10.57 17.85 14.35
N ILE A 181 10.95 17.61 13.09
CA ILE A 181 11.58 18.62 12.22
C ILE A 181 10.48 19.34 11.41
N GLU A 182 9.95 20.42 11.96
CA GLU A 182 8.78 21.11 11.39
C GLU A 182 8.99 21.58 9.94
N GLU A 183 10.18 22.07 9.59
CA GLU A 183 10.50 22.57 8.25
C GLU A 183 10.47 21.48 7.18
N ALA A 184 10.53 20.20 7.55
CA ALA A 184 10.40 19.10 6.59
C ALA A 184 9.04 19.11 5.89
N MET A 185 7.99 19.67 6.51
CA MET A 185 6.69 19.85 5.85
C MET A 185 6.77 20.79 4.63
N ASN A 186 7.64 21.80 4.66
CA ASN A 186 7.86 22.68 3.51
C ASN A 186 8.54 21.94 2.36
N MET A 187 9.42 20.97 2.68
CA MET A 187 10.00 20.10 1.66
C MET A 187 8.94 19.16 1.07
N ALA A 188 8.09 18.54 1.88
CA ALA A 188 6.95 17.74 1.38
C ALA A 188 6.03 18.55 0.44
N LEU A 189 5.74 19.82 0.78
CA LEU A 189 4.99 20.73 -0.07
C LEU A 189 5.73 21.03 -1.38
N SER A 190 7.05 21.24 -1.34
CA SER A 190 7.84 21.47 -2.56
C SER A 190 7.80 20.28 -3.52
N GLU A 191 7.76 19.04 -3.02
CA GLU A 191 7.60 17.86 -3.87
C GLU A 191 6.19 17.75 -4.45
N TRP A 192 5.16 18.21 -3.72
CA TRP A 192 3.79 18.30 -4.25
C TRP A 192 3.70 19.30 -5.42
N VAL A 193 4.32 20.46 -5.27
CA VAL A 193 4.41 21.46 -6.34
C VAL A 193 5.17 20.88 -7.53
N PHE A 194 6.34 20.27 -7.28
CA PHE A 194 7.16 19.66 -8.32
C PHE A 194 6.41 18.56 -9.10
N LEU A 195 5.68 17.67 -8.42
CA LEU A 195 4.86 16.64 -9.08
C LEU A 195 3.86 17.28 -10.06
N ASN A 196 3.20 18.34 -9.60
CA ASN A 196 2.13 19.01 -10.36
C ASN A 196 2.63 19.87 -11.51
N GLU A 197 3.84 20.41 -11.42
CA GLU A 197 4.46 21.20 -12.49
C GLU A 197 5.11 20.32 -13.56
N LYS A 198 5.71 19.19 -13.16
CA LYS A 198 6.53 18.37 -14.06
C LYS A 198 5.80 17.17 -14.65
N TYR A 199 4.80 16.62 -13.96
CA TYR A 199 4.18 15.34 -14.36
C TYR A 199 2.70 15.46 -14.72
N TRP A 200 2.03 16.57 -14.41
CA TRP A 200 0.62 16.73 -14.78
C TRP A 200 0.48 17.06 -16.28
N SER A 201 -0.16 16.18 -17.05
CA SER A 201 -0.38 16.35 -18.50
C SER A 201 -1.63 17.16 -18.85
N GLY A 202 -2.53 17.38 -17.89
CA GLY A 202 -3.83 18.04 -18.10
C GLY A 202 -5.01 17.21 -17.64
N ASP A 203 -4.94 15.88 -17.75
CA ASP A 203 -5.98 14.94 -17.31
C ASP A 203 -5.44 13.70 -16.56
N HIS A 204 -4.12 13.54 -16.46
CA HIS A 204 -3.46 12.53 -15.63
C HIS A 204 -2.02 12.94 -15.27
N TYR A 205 -1.38 12.20 -14.37
CA TYR A 205 0.05 12.25 -14.15
C TYR A 205 0.77 11.25 -15.05
N ILE A 206 1.74 11.74 -15.82
CA ILE A 206 2.59 10.92 -16.68
C ILE A 206 3.62 10.16 -15.86
N TYR A 207 4.13 9.06 -16.41
CA TYR A 207 5.14 8.24 -15.75
C TYR A 207 6.46 8.99 -15.49
N ALA A 208 6.97 9.62 -16.55
CA ALA A 208 8.21 10.39 -16.54
C ALA A 208 8.12 11.50 -17.60
N PRO A 209 8.88 12.61 -17.48
CA PRO A 209 8.83 13.72 -18.43
C PRO A 209 9.01 13.32 -19.90
N GLN A 210 9.80 12.29 -20.18
CA GLN A 210 10.06 11.73 -21.52
C GLN A 210 9.20 10.51 -21.88
N LEU A 211 8.34 10.05 -20.97
CA LEU A 211 7.41 8.94 -21.17
C LEU A 211 6.01 9.41 -20.74
N PRO A 212 5.23 10.02 -21.65
CA PRO A 212 3.96 10.65 -21.32
C PRO A 212 2.86 9.64 -20.96
N ASP A 213 3.12 8.33 -21.06
CA ASP A 213 2.16 7.29 -20.75
C ASP A 213 1.98 7.05 -19.24
N PHE A 214 0.96 6.26 -18.90
CA PHE A 214 0.65 5.84 -17.54
C PHE A 214 1.72 4.88 -16.99
N GLU A 215 2.10 5.04 -15.73
CA GLU A 215 2.81 3.97 -15.03
C GLU A 215 1.85 3.00 -14.34
N VAL A 216 2.11 1.70 -14.42
CA VAL A 216 1.30 0.68 -13.73
C VAL A 216 1.64 0.54 -12.26
N ARG A 217 2.90 0.78 -11.92
CA ARG A 217 3.44 0.53 -10.60
C ARG A 217 3.20 1.75 -9.72
N ASN A 218 2.68 1.48 -8.53
CA ASN A 218 2.70 2.39 -7.40
C ASN A 218 1.93 3.69 -7.60
N PRO A 219 0.59 3.65 -7.52
CA PRO A 219 -0.20 4.84 -7.22
C PRO A 219 -0.08 5.25 -5.73
N ASP A 220 0.86 4.66 -4.98
CA ASP A 220 1.25 5.01 -3.60
C ASP A 220 1.67 6.47 -3.44
N VAL A 221 2.13 7.11 -4.53
CA VAL A 221 2.37 8.55 -4.61
C VAL A 221 1.13 9.32 -4.16
N PHE A 222 -0.06 8.89 -4.59
CA PHE A 222 -1.31 9.50 -4.14
C PHE A 222 -1.57 9.24 -2.67
N GLN A 223 -1.30 8.04 -2.15
CA GLN A 223 -1.44 7.78 -0.72
C GLN A 223 -0.52 8.67 0.11
N THR A 224 0.71 8.93 -0.37
CA THR A 224 1.67 9.81 0.32
C THR A 224 1.17 11.25 0.37
N PHE A 225 0.66 11.78 -0.74
CA PHE A 225 0.10 13.14 -0.76
C PHE A 225 -1.25 13.24 -0.04
N VAL A 226 -2.03 12.16 0.04
CA VAL A 226 -3.21 12.10 0.92
C VAL A 226 -2.77 12.15 2.39
N LYS A 227 -1.68 11.47 2.78
CA LYS A 227 -1.10 11.55 4.12
C LYS A 227 -0.72 13.00 4.43
N ALA A 228 0.02 13.64 3.53
CA ALA A 228 0.42 15.04 3.65
C ALA A 228 -0.80 15.98 3.78
N TYR A 229 -1.81 15.80 2.94
CA TYR A 229 -3.07 16.57 2.98
C TYR A 229 -3.79 16.38 4.32
N LYS A 230 -3.90 15.16 4.85
CA LYS A 230 -4.50 14.92 6.17
C LYS A 230 -3.75 15.62 7.30
N MET A 231 -2.42 15.72 7.20
CA MET A 231 -1.58 16.41 8.19
C MET A 231 -1.70 17.93 8.09
N LYS A 232 -1.80 18.50 6.87
CA LYS A 232 -1.89 19.95 6.62
C LYS A 232 -2.83 20.27 5.43
N PRO A 233 -4.16 20.22 5.60
CA PRO A 233 -5.10 20.30 4.48
C PRO A 233 -4.98 21.58 3.65
N LEU A 234 -4.79 22.73 4.32
CA LEU A 234 -4.71 24.04 3.65
C LEU A 234 -3.47 24.16 2.75
N LEU A 235 -2.36 23.52 3.11
CA LEU A 235 -1.11 23.59 2.34
C LEU A 235 -1.19 22.78 1.04
N PHE A 236 -1.85 21.62 1.08
CA PHE A 236 -1.91 20.68 -0.05
C PHE A 236 -3.21 20.79 -0.85
N ALA A 237 -4.13 21.71 -0.51
CA ALA A 237 -5.43 21.83 -1.17
C ALA A 237 -5.32 22.18 -2.66
N THR A 238 -4.37 23.05 -3.02
CA THR A 238 -4.10 23.39 -4.42
C THR A 238 -3.69 22.15 -5.18
N ASN A 239 -4.31 21.93 -6.35
CA ASN A 239 -4.12 20.76 -7.21
C ASN A 239 -4.60 19.41 -6.65
N PHE A 240 -5.03 19.31 -5.38
CA PHE A 240 -5.49 18.04 -4.80
C PHE A 240 -6.60 17.35 -5.64
N PRO A 241 -7.56 18.07 -6.24
CA PRO A 241 -8.55 17.47 -7.14
C PRO A 241 -7.95 16.72 -8.34
N ARG A 242 -6.71 17.00 -8.74
CA ARG A 242 -6.04 16.30 -9.86
C ARG A 242 -5.83 14.81 -9.57
N ILE A 243 -5.68 14.41 -8.31
CA ILE A 243 -5.63 12.98 -7.93
C ILE A 243 -6.94 12.28 -8.34
N VAL A 244 -8.07 12.93 -8.06
CA VAL A 244 -9.41 12.42 -8.39
C VAL A 244 -9.61 12.36 -9.91
N VAL A 245 -9.08 13.34 -10.66
CA VAL A 245 -9.10 13.36 -12.13
C VAL A 245 -8.21 12.26 -12.74
N ASP A 246 -7.00 12.05 -12.22
CA ASP A 246 -6.13 10.96 -12.69
C ASP A 246 -6.80 9.60 -12.44
N LEU A 247 -7.27 9.33 -11.22
CA LEU A 247 -7.92 8.05 -10.90
C LEU A 247 -9.12 7.78 -11.81
N GLN A 248 -9.91 8.81 -12.14
CA GLN A 248 -10.97 8.74 -13.14
C GLN A 248 -10.43 8.35 -14.52
N LYS A 249 -9.47 9.11 -15.04
CA LYS A 249 -8.90 8.90 -16.37
C LYS A 249 -8.25 7.53 -16.51
N ARG A 250 -7.41 7.18 -15.55
CA ARG A 250 -6.56 5.99 -15.53
C ARG A 250 -7.36 4.71 -15.40
N TYR A 251 -8.36 4.68 -14.51
CA TYR A 251 -9.04 3.44 -14.13
C TYR A 251 -10.54 3.37 -14.48
N LEU A 252 -11.25 4.49 -14.64
CA LEU A 252 -12.72 4.47 -14.69
C LEU A 252 -13.35 5.13 -15.92
N SER A 253 -12.62 5.88 -16.73
CA SER A 253 -13.16 6.60 -17.89
C SER A 253 -13.89 5.72 -18.92
N GLU A 254 -13.45 4.48 -19.10
CA GLU A 254 -13.91 3.55 -20.15
C GLU A 254 -14.11 2.12 -19.59
N GLY A 255 -14.31 2.00 -18.28
CA GLY A 255 -14.41 0.70 -17.61
C GLY A 255 -13.14 -0.12 -17.83
N TRP A 256 -13.26 -1.40 -18.19
CA TRP A 256 -12.09 -2.27 -18.48
C TRP A 256 -11.23 -1.82 -19.66
N ARG A 257 -11.67 -0.87 -20.49
CA ARG A 257 -10.86 -0.27 -21.56
C ARG A 257 -10.10 0.97 -21.12
N SER A 258 -10.33 1.46 -19.89
CA SER A 258 -9.52 2.54 -19.35
C SER A 258 -8.04 2.19 -19.41
N PRO A 259 -7.16 3.20 -19.61
CA PRO A 259 -5.76 3.00 -19.93
C PRO A 259 -5.16 1.89 -19.08
N GLN A 260 -5.26 2.01 -17.76
CA GLN A 260 -4.55 1.16 -16.81
C GLN A 260 -4.94 -0.32 -16.83
N TRP A 261 -6.13 -0.65 -17.33
CA TRP A 261 -6.55 -2.04 -17.52
C TRP A 261 -6.25 -2.56 -18.93
N GLY A 262 -6.18 -1.66 -19.93
CA GLY A 262 -5.85 -2.00 -21.32
C GLY A 262 -6.75 -3.07 -21.96
N GLY A 263 -7.97 -3.27 -21.46
CA GLY A 263 -8.86 -4.36 -21.89
C GLY A 263 -8.49 -5.75 -21.37
N ARG A 264 -7.46 -5.88 -20.52
CA ARG A 264 -6.90 -7.14 -20.02
C ARG A 264 -7.51 -7.62 -18.71
N TYR A 265 -8.50 -6.89 -18.17
CA TYR A 265 -9.17 -7.19 -16.89
C TYR A 265 -8.29 -7.12 -15.64
N VAL A 266 -6.99 -6.88 -15.82
CA VAL A 266 -6.00 -6.65 -14.78
C VAL A 266 -5.14 -5.46 -15.15
N THR A 267 -4.36 -4.95 -14.19
CA THR A 267 -3.53 -3.78 -14.43
C THR A 267 -2.42 -4.10 -15.44
N VAL A 268 -2.19 -3.22 -16.41
CA VAL A 268 -1.18 -3.40 -17.47
C VAL A 268 -0.07 -2.36 -17.35
N HIS A 269 1.18 -2.81 -17.49
CA HIS A 269 2.34 -1.93 -17.65
C HIS A 269 2.33 -1.25 -19.02
N HIS A 270 2.20 0.08 -19.07
CA HIS A 270 2.18 0.83 -20.33
C HIS A 270 3.56 1.31 -20.78
N TYR A 271 4.64 0.75 -20.21
CA TYR A 271 5.97 1.01 -20.76
C TYR A 271 6.12 0.30 -22.11
N PRO A 272 6.42 1.01 -23.21
CA PRO A 272 6.34 0.46 -24.57
C PRO A 272 7.18 -0.80 -24.82
N SER A 273 8.29 -0.97 -24.11
CA SER A 273 9.15 -2.16 -24.21
C SER A 273 8.86 -3.23 -23.16
N ASN A 274 7.85 -3.04 -22.30
CA ASN A 274 7.48 -4.01 -21.29
C ASN A 274 5.97 -4.03 -20.98
N LEU A 275 5.15 -4.42 -21.95
CA LEU A 275 3.73 -4.69 -21.72
C LEU A 275 3.59 -5.99 -20.91
N GLU A 276 3.21 -5.85 -19.64
CA GLU A 276 3.02 -6.95 -18.68
C GLU A 276 1.71 -6.77 -17.93
N GLU A 277 0.95 -7.86 -17.77
CA GLU A 277 -0.14 -7.92 -16.79
C GLU A 277 0.46 -7.98 -15.39
N ARG A 278 -0.05 -7.17 -14.46
CA ARG A 278 0.50 -7.09 -13.11
C ARG A 278 -0.53 -7.03 -12.00
N LEU A 279 -0.23 -7.75 -10.93
CA LEU A 279 -1.01 -7.78 -9.70
C LEU A 279 -0.70 -6.58 -8.80
N ASP A 280 0.53 -6.05 -8.83
CA ASP A 280 0.99 -4.93 -8.00
C ASP A 280 0.29 -3.60 -8.33
N GLY A 281 -0.21 -3.46 -9.56
CA GLY A 281 -1.04 -2.33 -9.98
C GLY A 281 -2.43 -2.29 -9.36
N MET A 282 -2.85 -3.34 -8.64
CA MET A 282 -4.18 -3.42 -8.04
C MET A 282 -4.32 -2.68 -6.70
N HIS A 283 -3.27 -1.99 -6.25
CA HIS A 283 -3.37 -0.83 -5.34
C HIS A 283 -4.40 0.21 -5.81
N GLY A 284 -4.65 0.26 -7.13
CA GLY A 284 -5.75 1.04 -7.72
C GLY A 284 -7.08 0.81 -7.02
N TRP A 285 -7.48 -0.44 -6.71
CA TRP A 285 -8.76 -0.71 -6.06
C TRP A 285 -8.88 -0.06 -4.68
N ALA A 286 -7.81 -0.11 -3.87
CA ALA A 286 -7.80 0.56 -2.57
C ALA A 286 -8.00 2.08 -2.73
N LEU A 287 -7.31 2.71 -3.69
CA LEU A 287 -7.47 4.13 -3.97
C LEU A 287 -8.85 4.48 -4.51
N LEU A 288 -9.39 3.69 -5.44
CA LEU A 288 -10.74 3.88 -5.97
C LEU A 288 -11.78 3.81 -4.84
N HIS A 289 -11.64 2.88 -3.91
CA HIS A 289 -12.48 2.82 -2.72
C HIS A 289 -12.34 4.04 -1.81
N MET A 290 -11.10 4.47 -1.55
CA MET A 290 -10.81 5.62 -0.69
C MET A 290 -11.36 6.93 -1.27
N PHE A 291 -11.29 7.11 -2.59
CA PHE A 291 -11.75 8.31 -3.29
C PHE A 291 -13.18 8.24 -3.82
N TYR A 292 -13.89 7.13 -3.62
CA TYR A 292 -15.19 6.88 -4.24
C TYR A 292 -16.19 8.04 -4.08
N ARG A 293 -16.31 8.61 -2.88
CA ARG A 293 -17.24 9.72 -2.59
C ARG A 293 -16.88 11.03 -3.29
N HIS A 294 -15.63 11.18 -3.70
CA HIS A 294 -15.15 12.36 -4.41
C HIS A 294 -15.31 12.23 -5.92
N PHE A 295 -15.65 11.04 -6.44
CA PHE A 295 -15.95 10.86 -7.84
C PHE A 295 -17.32 11.44 -8.20
N PRO A 296 -17.48 11.98 -9.43
CA PRO A 296 -18.79 12.37 -9.94
C PRO A 296 -19.69 11.14 -10.13
N PRO A 297 -21.03 11.30 -10.14
CA PRO A 297 -21.97 10.18 -10.19
C PRO A 297 -21.76 9.19 -11.34
N GLN A 298 -21.34 9.66 -12.51
CA GLN A 298 -21.06 8.81 -13.68
C GLN A 298 -19.86 7.88 -13.42
N THR A 299 -18.81 8.40 -12.79
CA THR A 299 -17.62 7.62 -12.41
C THR A 299 -17.95 6.63 -11.29
N GLN A 300 -18.72 7.06 -10.27
CA GLN A 300 -19.20 6.15 -9.23
C GLN A 300 -20.01 5.00 -9.83
N SER A 301 -20.89 5.31 -10.79
CA SER A 301 -21.67 4.32 -11.54
C SER A 301 -20.77 3.34 -12.31
N MET A 302 -19.72 3.82 -12.99
CA MET A 302 -18.78 2.95 -13.68
C MET A 302 -18.07 1.99 -12.71
N MET A 303 -17.56 2.50 -11.58
CA MET A 303 -16.92 1.65 -10.57
C MET A 303 -17.88 0.56 -10.07
N ARG A 304 -19.15 0.91 -9.78
CA ARG A 304 -20.17 -0.08 -9.38
C ARG A 304 -20.42 -1.13 -10.46
N LYS A 305 -20.54 -0.71 -11.73
CA LYS A 305 -20.74 -1.64 -12.86
C LYS A 305 -19.59 -2.62 -13.01
N MET A 306 -18.34 -2.16 -12.89
CA MET A 306 -17.16 -3.02 -12.92
C MET A 306 -17.13 -4.00 -11.75
N LEU A 307 -17.48 -3.57 -10.54
CA LEU A 307 -17.49 -4.44 -9.37
C LEU A 307 -18.63 -5.49 -9.42
N LEU A 308 -19.81 -5.10 -9.88
CA LEU A 308 -20.98 -5.99 -9.96
C LEU A 308 -20.95 -6.91 -11.18
N GLY A 309 -20.37 -6.45 -12.29
CA GLY A 309 -20.46 -7.10 -13.60
C GLY A 309 -21.71 -6.70 -14.39
N GLU A 310 -22.17 -5.45 -14.26
CA GLU A 310 -23.36 -4.97 -14.97
C GLU A 310 -23.00 -4.64 -16.43
N ASN A 311 -23.38 -5.52 -17.36
CA ASN A 311 -23.03 -5.46 -18.80
C ASN A 311 -21.52 -5.54 -19.09
N MET A 312 -20.74 -6.10 -18.15
CA MET A 312 -19.31 -6.35 -18.27
C MET A 312 -18.88 -7.47 -17.31
N VAL A 313 -17.66 -7.96 -17.44
CA VAL A 313 -17.09 -8.93 -16.47
C VAL A 313 -16.93 -8.24 -15.11
N SER A 314 -17.32 -8.90 -14.02
CA SER A 314 -17.14 -8.35 -12.66
C SER A 314 -15.67 -8.35 -12.24
N ALA A 315 -15.24 -7.42 -11.39
CA ALA A 315 -13.83 -7.26 -11.01
C ALA A 315 -13.19 -8.50 -10.38
N SER A 316 -13.92 -9.22 -9.52
CA SER A 316 -13.42 -10.48 -8.94
C SER A 316 -13.29 -11.58 -9.99
N GLU A 317 -14.26 -11.68 -10.91
CA GLU A 317 -14.22 -12.63 -12.02
C GLU A 317 -13.13 -12.29 -13.04
N ALA A 318 -12.93 -11.01 -13.32
CA ALA A 318 -11.87 -10.46 -14.15
C ALA A 318 -10.49 -10.92 -13.66
N LEU A 319 -10.22 -10.77 -12.37
CA LEU A 319 -8.98 -11.23 -11.75
C LEU A 319 -8.81 -12.75 -11.87
N LEU A 320 -9.86 -13.54 -11.63
CA LEU A 320 -9.82 -15.00 -11.72
C LEU A 320 -9.72 -15.54 -13.15
N ARG A 321 -10.10 -14.74 -14.16
CA ARG A 321 -9.95 -15.07 -15.59
C ARG A 321 -8.60 -14.62 -16.17
N SER A 322 -7.83 -13.84 -15.42
CA SER A 322 -6.55 -13.31 -15.88
C SER A 322 -5.44 -14.36 -15.92
N ASN A 323 -4.35 -14.05 -16.61
CA ASN A 323 -3.17 -14.92 -16.61
C ASN A 323 -2.44 -14.90 -15.26
N LEU A 324 -2.83 -14.04 -14.31
CA LEU A 324 -2.20 -13.93 -12.99
C LEU A 324 -2.71 -15.00 -12.02
N PHE A 325 -3.83 -15.66 -12.31
CA PHE A 325 -4.41 -16.70 -11.47
C PHE A 325 -4.32 -18.07 -12.14
N ASN A 326 -3.94 -19.10 -11.37
CA ASN A 326 -3.99 -20.49 -11.82
C ASN A 326 -5.13 -21.22 -11.12
N SER A 327 -6.15 -21.60 -11.87
CA SER A 327 -7.34 -22.30 -11.36
C SER A 327 -7.08 -23.74 -10.91
N THR A 328 -6.01 -24.37 -11.39
CA THR A 328 -5.63 -25.74 -10.97
C THR A 328 -4.97 -25.69 -9.60
N THR A 329 -4.03 -24.78 -9.40
CA THR A 329 -3.29 -24.67 -8.14
C THR A 329 -3.91 -23.69 -7.15
N ASN A 330 -4.90 -22.89 -7.53
CA ASN A 330 -5.47 -21.79 -6.75
C ASN A 330 -4.43 -20.76 -6.25
N ARG A 331 -3.40 -20.50 -7.06
CA ARG A 331 -2.31 -19.57 -6.71
C ARG A 331 -2.26 -18.38 -7.66
N PHE A 332 -1.69 -17.29 -7.17
CA PHE A 332 -1.43 -16.10 -7.97
C PHE A 332 0.07 -15.87 -8.22
N ARG A 333 0.36 -15.09 -9.26
CA ARG A 333 1.69 -14.57 -9.59
C ARG A 333 1.62 -13.05 -9.74
N THR A 334 2.74 -12.38 -9.51
CA THR A 334 2.81 -10.91 -9.50
C THR A 334 2.75 -10.30 -10.90
N THR A 335 3.29 -11.01 -11.90
CA THR A 335 3.20 -10.67 -13.31
C THR A 335 2.94 -11.92 -14.14
N ASP A 336 2.50 -11.76 -15.38
CA ASP A 336 2.33 -12.85 -16.35
C ASP A 336 3.64 -13.56 -16.74
N LYS A 337 4.80 -13.04 -16.32
CA LYS A 337 6.13 -13.63 -16.53
C LYS A 337 6.76 -14.20 -15.25
N ALA A 338 6.13 -14.02 -14.09
CA ALA A 338 6.64 -14.49 -12.81
C ALA A 338 6.07 -15.88 -12.42
N ASP A 339 6.73 -16.52 -11.46
CA ASP A 339 6.23 -17.74 -10.83
C ASP A 339 5.09 -17.44 -9.84
N TYR A 340 4.32 -18.49 -9.55
CA TYR A 340 3.28 -18.45 -8.52
C TYR A 340 3.91 -18.50 -7.13
N THR A 341 3.58 -17.53 -6.27
CA THR A 341 4.18 -17.39 -4.93
C THR A 341 3.13 -17.18 -3.85
N ASP A 342 3.51 -17.44 -2.60
CA ASP A 342 2.64 -17.24 -1.44
C ASP A 342 2.30 -15.75 -1.25
N ALA A 343 3.28 -14.86 -1.43
CA ALA A 343 3.08 -13.41 -1.37
C ALA A 343 2.09 -12.92 -2.45
N ALA A 344 2.26 -13.34 -3.71
CA ALA A 344 1.33 -12.98 -4.77
C ALA A 344 -0.08 -13.54 -4.51
N THR A 345 -0.17 -14.77 -3.99
CA THR A 345 -1.44 -15.42 -3.65
C THR A 345 -2.22 -14.62 -2.60
N ILE A 346 -1.52 -14.11 -1.59
CA ILE A 346 -2.10 -13.21 -0.60
C ILE A 346 -2.60 -11.91 -1.23
N TRP A 347 -1.79 -11.26 -2.08
CA TRP A 347 -2.21 -10.02 -2.74
C TRP A 347 -3.47 -10.24 -3.59
N GLY A 348 -3.54 -11.35 -4.33
CA GLY A 348 -4.73 -11.79 -5.05
C GLY A 348 -5.95 -11.90 -4.13
N CYS A 349 -5.80 -12.51 -2.96
CA CYS A 349 -6.86 -12.60 -1.94
C CYS A 349 -7.30 -11.23 -1.40
N VAL A 350 -6.37 -10.30 -1.16
CA VAL A 350 -6.69 -8.92 -0.73
C VAL A 350 -7.52 -8.22 -1.81
N ILE A 351 -7.16 -8.40 -3.08
CA ILE A 351 -7.90 -7.79 -4.18
C ILE A 351 -9.29 -8.43 -4.34
N LEU A 352 -9.41 -9.76 -4.25
CA LEU A 352 -10.70 -10.44 -4.24
C LEU A 352 -11.58 -9.94 -3.10
N PHE A 353 -11.00 -9.70 -1.92
CA PHE A 353 -11.70 -9.13 -0.78
C PHE A 353 -12.20 -7.71 -1.09
N LEU A 354 -11.34 -6.81 -1.57
CA LEU A 354 -11.73 -5.42 -1.89
C LEU A 354 -12.78 -5.37 -3.00
N THR A 355 -12.59 -6.13 -4.08
CA THR A 355 -13.52 -6.19 -5.22
C THR A 355 -14.86 -6.87 -4.90
N SER A 356 -14.97 -7.54 -3.75
CA SER A 356 -16.24 -8.05 -3.21
C SER A 356 -17.07 -7.00 -2.49
N ILE A 357 -16.53 -5.79 -2.29
CA ILE A 357 -17.21 -4.69 -1.62
C ILE A 357 -17.62 -3.68 -2.68
N ILE A 358 -18.91 -3.37 -2.77
CA ILE A 358 -19.46 -2.48 -3.79
C ILE A 358 -20.00 -1.23 -3.08
N PRO A 359 -19.35 -0.07 -3.26
CA PRO A 359 -19.82 1.17 -2.66
C PRO A 359 -21.12 1.62 -3.32
N ASP A 360 -22.00 2.26 -2.55
CA ASP A 360 -23.22 2.91 -3.04
C ASP A 360 -23.28 4.33 -2.47
N THR A 361 -23.95 4.54 -1.34
CA THR A 361 -23.86 5.79 -0.58
C THR A 361 -22.78 5.73 0.51
N ALA A 362 -22.36 4.52 0.94
CA ALA A 362 -21.17 4.32 1.75
C ALA A 362 -19.92 4.09 0.88
N SER A 363 -18.75 4.19 1.51
CA SER A 363 -17.46 3.80 0.94
C SER A 363 -16.55 3.23 2.01
N LEU A 364 -15.48 2.54 1.61
CA LEU A 364 -14.49 2.07 2.58
C LEU A 364 -13.65 3.25 3.08
N ALA A 365 -13.49 3.33 4.40
CA ALA A 365 -12.62 4.29 5.07
C ALA A 365 -11.21 3.71 5.20
N ILE A 366 -10.58 3.39 4.06
CA ILE A 366 -9.25 2.75 4.04
C ILE A 366 -8.23 3.70 4.70
N PRO A 367 -7.49 3.24 5.72
CA PRO A 367 -6.52 4.08 6.41
C PRO A 367 -5.35 4.40 5.47
N VAL A 368 -4.93 5.67 5.49
CA VAL A 368 -3.81 6.14 4.67
C VAL A 368 -2.53 5.82 5.42
N ARG A 369 -1.83 4.76 5.00
CA ARG A 369 -0.59 4.30 5.62
C ARG A 369 0.41 3.98 4.51
N VAL A 370 1.37 4.89 4.30
CA VAL A 370 2.51 4.68 3.41
C VAL A 370 3.77 4.75 4.27
N GLU A 371 4.56 3.68 4.25
CA GLU A 371 5.70 3.51 5.16
C GLU A 371 6.99 3.14 4.43
N GLY A 372 7.07 3.37 3.12
CA GLY A 372 8.22 3.02 2.29
C GLY A 372 7.81 2.15 1.11
N PHE A 373 8.70 2.03 0.13
CA PHE A 373 8.56 1.19 -1.05
C PHE A 373 8.87 -0.27 -0.71
N GLY A 374 8.25 -1.17 -1.47
CA GLY A 374 8.32 -2.61 -1.32
C GLY A 374 7.38 -3.12 -0.24
N SER A 375 7.93 -3.95 0.61
CA SER A 375 7.34 -4.55 1.79
C SER A 375 6.07 -3.84 2.35
N VAL A 376 6.23 -2.67 2.94
CA VAL A 376 5.16 -1.99 3.69
C VAL A 376 4.13 -1.23 2.83
N GLU A 377 4.16 -1.37 1.51
CA GLU A 377 3.19 -0.73 0.59
C GLU A 377 1.74 -1.12 0.88
N TRP A 378 1.52 -2.33 1.39
CA TRP A 378 0.20 -2.83 1.73
C TRP A 378 -0.22 -2.57 3.18
N ALA A 379 0.50 -1.71 3.91
CA ALA A 379 0.21 -1.35 5.31
C ALA A 379 -1.20 -0.79 5.54
N PHE A 380 -1.86 -0.26 4.50
CA PHE A 380 -3.26 0.17 4.57
C PHE A 380 -4.22 -0.99 4.86
N PHE A 381 -3.89 -2.23 4.46
CA PHE A 381 -4.71 -3.41 4.70
C PHE A 381 -4.17 -4.22 5.87
N ASN A 382 -4.58 -3.83 7.08
CA ASN A 382 -4.05 -4.35 8.34
C ASN A 382 -5.17 -4.92 9.23
N SER A 383 -4.79 -5.72 10.22
CA SER A 383 -5.74 -6.46 11.04
C SER A 383 -6.48 -5.60 12.07
N THR A 384 -6.15 -4.32 12.26
CA THR A 384 -6.97 -3.44 13.11
C THR A 384 -8.22 -2.98 12.35
N HIS A 385 -8.11 -2.73 11.05
CA HIS A 385 -9.21 -2.21 10.22
C HIS A 385 -9.91 -3.30 9.41
N PHE A 386 -9.17 -4.31 8.96
CA PHE A 386 -9.67 -5.36 8.08
C PHE A 386 -9.64 -6.73 8.76
N GLY A 387 -10.49 -7.62 8.30
CA GLY A 387 -10.53 -9.00 8.76
C GLY A 387 -11.38 -9.87 7.85
N PHE A 388 -10.97 -11.11 7.67
CA PHE A 388 -11.74 -12.13 6.98
C PHE A 388 -11.57 -13.45 7.70
N ASN A 389 -12.66 -13.99 8.23
CA ASN A 389 -12.67 -15.30 8.84
C ASN A 389 -13.67 -16.17 8.07
N TYR A 390 -13.14 -17.13 7.32
CA TYR A 390 -13.97 -18.03 6.54
C TYR A 390 -14.85 -18.86 7.47
N GLU A 391 -14.29 -19.55 8.46
CA GLU A 391 -15.02 -20.49 9.33
C GLU A 391 -16.16 -19.83 10.12
N SER A 392 -15.92 -18.66 10.72
CA SER A 392 -16.97 -17.92 11.44
C SER A 392 -17.88 -17.08 10.55
N ARG A 393 -17.65 -17.08 9.23
CA ARG A 393 -18.40 -16.29 8.23
C ARG A 393 -18.37 -14.80 8.53
N GLN A 394 -17.21 -14.27 8.91
CA GLN A 394 -17.05 -12.88 9.33
C GLN A 394 -16.15 -12.06 8.43
N VAL A 395 -16.55 -10.81 8.19
CA VAL A 395 -15.75 -9.78 7.54
C VAL A 395 -15.67 -8.56 8.45
N LYS A 396 -14.48 -8.00 8.62
CA LYS A 396 -14.26 -6.73 9.29
C LYS A 396 -13.78 -5.70 8.27
N ILE A 397 -14.43 -4.53 8.22
CA ILE A 397 -14.13 -3.43 7.28
C ILE A 397 -14.30 -2.05 7.93
N PRO A 398 -13.46 -1.06 7.59
CA PRO A 398 -13.69 0.34 7.95
C PRO A 398 -14.64 0.99 6.93
N VAL A 399 -15.67 1.70 7.39
CA VAL A 399 -16.73 2.23 6.54
C VAL A 399 -17.00 3.69 6.87
N TYR A 400 -17.11 4.52 5.83
CA TYR A 400 -17.86 5.77 5.93
C TYR A 400 -19.35 5.47 5.73
N SER A 401 -20.18 5.96 6.64
CA SER A 401 -21.63 5.75 6.78
C SER A 401 -22.47 5.76 5.49
N GLY A 402 -23.47 4.91 5.40
CA GLY A 402 -24.36 4.79 4.23
C GLY A 402 -24.62 3.33 3.87
N LYS A 403 -24.69 3.03 2.57
CA LYS A 403 -24.96 1.67 2.07
C LYS A 403 -23.80 1.10 1.28
N LEU A 404 -23.49 -0.17 1.53
CA LEU A 404 -22.63 -1.00 0.68
C LEU A 404 -23.42 -2.22 0.20
N LYS A 405 -23.06 -2.76 -0.96
CA LYS A 405 -23.36 -4.16 -1.30
C LYS A 405 -22.12 -5.02 -1.09
N LEU A 406 -22.28 -6.24 -0.60
CA LEU A 406 -21.19 -7.18 -0.32
C LEU A 406 -21.43 -8.46 -1.12
N LYS A 407 -20.47 -8.87 -1.96
CA LYS A 407 -20.56 -10.02 -2.88
C LYS A 407 -19.51 -11.08 -2.54
N PHE A 408 -19.52 -11.52 -1.27
CA PHE A 408 -18.70 -12.64 -0.81
C PHE A 408 -19.29 -14.00 -1.19
N GLY A 409 -20.63 -14.10 -1.24
CA GLY A 409 -21.36 -15.24 -1.78
C GLY A 409 -21.45 -15.24 -3.30
N THR A 410 -22.45 -15.93 -3.83
CA THR A 410 -22.80 -15.93 -5.26
C THR A 410 -23.70 -14.74 -5.65
N LYS A 411 -24.32 -14.09 -4.66
CA LYS A 411 -25.20 -12.94 -4.83
C LYS A 411 -24.76 -11.78 -3.93
N PRO A 412 -24.92 -10.52 -4.38
CA PRO A 412 -24.65 -9.35 -3.53
C PRO A 412 -25.73 -9.20 -2.45
N VAL A 413 -25.33 -8.79 -1.24
CA VAL A 413 -26.22 -8.45 -0.13
C VAL A 413 -26.06 -6.98 0.27
N GLU A 414 -27.17 -6.29 0.57
CA GLU A 414 -27.12 -4.88 1.02
C GLU A 414 -26.85 -4.83 2.53
N ALA A 415 -25.92 -3.95 2.93
CA ALA A 415 -25.64 -3.60 4.30
C ALA A 415 -25.79 -2.08 4.50
N ARG A 416 -26.35 -1.68 5.64
CA ARG A 416 -26.48 -0.27 6.03
C ARG A 416 -25.61 0.02 7.25
N PHE A 417 -24.86 1.11 7.17
CA PHE A 417 -23.91 1.56 8.18
C PHE A 417 -24.37 2.95 8.65
N PRO A 418 -24.97 3.06 9.85
CA PRO A 418 -25.58 4.31 10.29
C PRO A 418 -24.56 5.42 10.59
N GLN A 419 -23.31 5.05 10.85
CA GLN A 419 -22.25 5.97 11.21
C GLN A 419 -20.90 5.50 10.64
N ASP A 420 -19.91 6.38 10.71
CA ASP A 420 -18.55 6.04 10.33
C ASP A 420 -17.94 5.15 11.44
N GLY A 421 -17.18 4.12 11.06
CA GLY A 421 -16.58 3.22 12.04
C GLY A 421 -15.99 1.95 11.45
N ILE A 422 -15.52 1.06 12.31
CA ILE A 422 -15.04 -0.27 11.92
C ILE A 422 -16.13 -1.28 12.26
N TYR A 423 -16.60 -2.01 11.25
CA TYR A 423 -17.72 -2.92 11.37
C TYR A 423 -17.28 -4.37 11.23
N THR A 424 -17.84 -5.24 12.06
CA THR A 424 -17.77 -6.70 11.89
C THR A 424 -19.12 -7.24 11.44
N ILE A 425 -19.12 -7.88 10.28
CA ILE A 425 -20.31 -8.36 9.56
C ILE A 425 -20.26 -9.88 9.55
N THR A 426 -21.28 -10.52 10.12
CA THR A 426 -21.44 -11.98 10.12
C THR A 426 -22.46 -12.37 9.06
N PHE A 427 -22.07 -13.27 8.16
CA PHE A 427 -22.88 -13.72 7.04
C PHE A 427 -23.62 -15.03 7.36
N THR A 428 -24.60 -15.37 6.52
CA THR A 428 -25.16 -16.72 6.44
C THR A 428 -24.12 -17.73 5.93
N ASP A 429 -24.40 -19.01 6.11
CA ASP A 429 -23.43 -20.08 5.86
C ASP A 429 -23.00 -20.16 4.38
N ASP A 430 -23.88 -19.72 3.48
CA ASP A 430 -23.71 -19.62 2.04
C ASP A 430 -23.18 -18.26 1.56
N TRP A 431 -22.89 -17.34 2.49
CA TRP A 431 -22.45 -15.96 2.24
C TRP A 431 -23.44 -15.08 1.44
N ASN A 432 -24.69 -15.51 1.24
CA ASN A 432 -25.70 -14.77 0.47
C ASN A 432 -26.70 -13.99 1.35
N GLY A 433 -26.44 -13.87 2.64
CA GLY A 433 -27.23 -13.10 3.60
C GLY A 433 -26.38 -12.54 4.75
N ILE A 434 -26.89 -11.54 5.45
CA ILE A 434 -26.25 -10.97 6.66
C ILE A 434 -27.04 -11.44 7.88
N LYS A 435 -26.37 -12.14 8.80
CA LYS A 435 -26.94 -12.55 10.09
C LYS A 435 -26.87 -11.43 11.11
N HIS A 436 -25.72 -10.73 11.17
CA HIS A 436 -25.47 -9.71 12.19
C HIS A 436 -24.43 -8.68 11.73
N ILE A 437 -24.59 -7.44 12.19
CA ILE A 437 -23.61 -6.36 12.02
C ILE A 437 -23.35 -5.75 13.40
N SER A 438 -22.09 -5.67 13.78
CA SER A 438 -21.60 -5.00 14.99
C SER A 438 -20.56 -3.94 14.60
N TYR A 439 -20.32 -2.97 15.47
CA TYR A 439 -19.38 -1.88 15.23
C TYR A 439 -18.55 -1.57 16.47
N THR A 440 -17.34 -1.05 16.23
CA THR A 440 -16.41 -0.52 17.23
C THR A 440 -15.91 0.84 16.81
#